data_AF-A0A3B8YKU1-F1
#
_entry.id   AF-A0A3B8YKU1-F1
#
_cell.length_a   1.000
_cell.length_b   1.000
_cell.length_c   1.000
_cell.angle_alpha   90.00
_cell.angle_beta   90.00
_cell.angle_gamma   90.00
#
_symmetry.space_group_name_H-M   'P 1'
#
loop_
_entity.id
_entity.type
_entity.pdbx_description
1 polymer ?
#
loop_
_entity_poly.entity_id
_entity_poly.type
_entity_poly.pdbx_seq_one_letter_code
_entity_poly.pdbx_strand_id
1 'polypeptide(L)'
;MTGYGKAAVELPHKKLTIEIKSLNSKQFDLFTRIPMIYREKEIGLRNWLSKELERGKIDLSFTVEHISKDVSATIDHTLLKQYHQEITALSHELNISLPQDWFQTLLR
;
A
#
# COMPACT_ATOMS: atom_id res chain seq x y z
N MET A 1 -30.53 -13.60 -0.83
CA MET A 1 -29.58 -13.80 -1.92
C MET A 1 -28.26 -13.12 -1.58
N THR A 2 -27.18 -13.89 -1.52
CA THR A 2 -25.81 -13.39 -1.31
C THR A 2 -25.04 -13.53 -2.61
N GLY A 3 -24.25 -12.51 -2.96
CA GLY A 3 -23.42 -12.52 -4.14
C GLY A 3 -21.96 -12.29 -3.77
N TYR A 4 -21.05 -12.91 -4.49
CA TYR A 4 -19.62 -12.64 -4.40
C TYR A 4 -19.06 -12.51 -5.81
N GLY A 5 -18.28 -11.46 -6.03
CA GLY A 5 -17.54 -11.22 -7.26
C GLY A 5 -16.12 -10.84 -6.93
N LYS A 6 -15.16 -11.36 -7.69
CA LYS A 6 -13.75 -10.99 -7.63
C LYS A 6 -13.22 -10.80 -9.03
N ALA A 7 -12.54 -9.69 -9.25
CA ALA A 7 -11.82 -9.40 -10.47
C ALA A 7 -10.40 -8.97 -10.11
N ALA A 8 -9.41 -9.50 -10.83
CA ALA A 8 -8.03 -9.09 -10.68
C ALA A 8 -7.44 -8.79 -12.04
N VAL A 9 -6.66 -7.72 -12.11
CA VAL A 9 -5.92 -7.29 -13.29
C VAL A 9 -4.45 -7.14 -12.91
N GLU A 10 -3.59 -7.78 -13.68
CA GLU A 10 -2.14 -7.65 -13.56
C GLU A 10 -1.65 -6.64 -14.59
N LEU A 11 -1.01 -5.58 -14.09
CA LEU A 11 -0.29 -4.57 -14.88
C LEU A 11 1.21 -4.78 -14.69
N PRO A 12 2.08 -4.23 -15.57
CA PRO A 12 3.53 -4.44 -15.53
C PRO A 12 4.19 -4.18 -14.18
N HIS A 13 3.69 -3.20 -13.41
CA HIS A 13 4.25 -2.81 -12.10
C HIS A 13 3.26 -2.88 -10.95
N LYS A 14 2.02 -3.35 -11.19
CA LYS A 14 0.95 -3.31 -10.18
C LYS A 14 -0.04 -4.44 -10.41
N LYS A 15 -0.55 -5.03 -9.33
CA LYS A 15 -1.71 -5.90 -9.35
C LYS A 15 -2.88 -5.19 -8.71
N LEU A 16 -3.98 -5.10 -9.45
CA LEU A 16 -5.22 -4.49 -9.02
C LEU A 16 -6.20 -5.62 -8.73
N THR A 17 -6.74 -5.67 -7.52
CA THR A 17 -7.78 -6.63 -7.15
C THR A 17 -9.00 -5.88 -6.65
N ILE A 18 -10.15 -6.16 -7.25
CA ILE A 18 -11.45 -5.65 -6.83
C ILE A 18 -12.30 -6.83 -6.38
N GLU A 19 -12.83 -6.76 -5.17
CA GLU A 19 -13.78 -7.75 -4.67
C GLU A 19 -15.07 -7.07 -4.25
N ILE A 20 -16.20 -7.74 -4.52
CA ILE A 20 -17.53 -7.29 -4.15
C ILE A 20 -18.24 -8.43 -3.44
N LYS A 21 -18.72 -8.16 -2.23
CA LYS A 21 -19.57 -9.05 -1.44
C LYS A 21 -20.92 -8.38 -1.25
N SER A 22 -22.00 -9.07 -1.58
CA SER A 22 -23.36 -8.58 -1.38
C SER A 22 -24.15 -9.50 -0.46
N LEU A 23 -24.88 -8.88 0.46
CA LEU A 23 -25.81 -9.51 1.37
C LEU A 23 -27.21 -8.97 1.11
N ASN A 24 -28.20 -9.85 1.17
CA ASN A 24 -29.60 -9.46 1.10
C ASN A 24 -29.95 -8.61 2.32
N SER A 25 -30.17 -7.32 2.10
CA SER A 25 -30.60 -6.38 3.12
C SER A 25 -31.75 -5.54 2.56
N LYS A 26 -32.63 -5.08 3.45
CA LYS A 26 -33.76 -4.22 3.08
C LYS A 26 -33.31 -2.81 2.71
N GLN A 27 -32.19 -2.36 3.26
CA GLN A 27 -31.60 -1.05 3.00
C GLN A 27 -30.42 -1.20 2.04
N PHE A 28 -30.23 -0.22 1.17
CA PHE A 28 -29.02 -0.09 0.37
C PHE A 28 -27.92 0.51 1.23
N ASP A 29 -26.83 -0.23 1.42
CA ASP A 29 -25.69 0.21 2.22
C ASP A 29 -24.41 -0.22 1.51
N LEU A 30 -23.60 0.76 1.09
CA LEU A 30 -22.40 0.54 0.30
C LEU A 30 -21.15 0.95 1.08
N PHE A 31 -20.39 -0.07 1.48
CA PHE A 31 -19.07 0.08 2.05
C PHE A 31 -18.02 -0.04 0.95
N THR A 32 -17.23 1.01 0.78
CA THR A 32 -16.13 1.05 -0.21
C THR A 32 -14.81 1.21 0.52
N ARG A 33 -13.89 0.28 0.31
CA ARG A 33 -12.49 0.40 0.75
C ARG A 33 -11.62 0.66 -0.47
N ILE A 34 -11.34 1.94 -0.75
CA ILE A 34 -10.56 2.38 -1.90
C ILE A 34 -9.28 3.10 -1.44
N PRO A 35 -8.11 2.83 -2.06
CA PRO A 35 -6.87 3.55 -1.75
C PRO A 35 -7.00 5.04 -2.03
N MET A 36 -6.34 5.87 -1.23
CA MET A 36 -6.52 7.34 -1.26
C MET A 36 -6.28 7.96 -2.63
N ILE A 37 -5.33 7.43 -3.40
CA ILE A 37 -5.00 7.88 -4.75
C ILE A 37 -6.15 7.71 -5.77
N TYR A 38 -7.11 6.83 -5.48
CA TYR A 38 -8.27 6.57 -6.34
C TYR A 38 -9.59 7.08 -5.73
N ARG A 39 -9.54 7.83 -4.63
CA ARG A 39 -10.72 8.31 -3.90
C ARG A 39 -11.65 9.17 -4.77
N GLU A 40 -11.11 9.93 -5.72
CA GLU A 40 -11.93 10.71 -6.65
C GLU A 40 -12.88 9.84 -7.50
N LYS A 41 -12.51 8.57 -7.77
CA LYS A 41 -13.34 7.63 -8.52
C LYS A 41 -14.41 6.96 -7.65
N GLU A 42 -14.30 7.05 -6.32
CA GLU A 42 -15.22 6.42 -5.38
C GLU A 42 -16.66 6.94 -5.54
N ILE A 43 -16.83 8.26 -5.65
CA ILE A 43 -18.17 8.87 -5.79
C ILE A 43 -18.85 8.40 -7.07
N GLY A 44 -18.11 8.32 -8.18
CA GLY A 44 -18.62 7.80 -9.45
C GLY A 44 -19.05 6.34 -9.36
N LEU A 45 -18.23 5.49 -8.72
CA LEU A 45 -18.55 4.08 -8.48
C LEU A 45 -19.79 3.91 -7.60
N ARG A 46 -19.90 4.70 -6.52
CA ARG A 46 -21.07 4.67 -5.62
C ARG A 46 -22.35 5.03 -6.37
N ASN A 47 -22.33 6.08 -7.18
CA ASN A 47 -23.48 6.50 -7.98
C ASN A 47 -23.88 5.46 -9.02
N TRP A 48 -22.89 4.79 -9.64
CA TRP A 48 -23.15 3.72 -10.60
C TRP A 48 -23.75 2.48 -9.92
N LEU A 49 -23.14 2.02 -8.82
CA LEU A 49 -23.62 0.86 -8.06
C LEU A 49 -25.02 1.08 -7.47
N SER A 50 -25.34 2.29 -7.02
CA SER A 50 -26.67 2.62 -6.50
C SER A 50 -27.76 2.57 -7.57
N LYS A 51 -27.42 2.67 -8.86
CA LYS A 51 -28.37 2.51 -9.97
C LYS A 51 -28.60 1.04 -10.33
N GLU A 52 -27.53 0.24 -10.29
CA GLU A 52 -27.60 -1.18 -10.63
C GLU A 52 -28.16 -2.04 -9.49
N LEU A 53 -27.93 -1.64 -8.24
CA LEU A 53 -28.32 -2.39 -7.05
C LEU A 53 -29.35 -1.59 -6.25
N GLU A 54 -30.62 -1.97 -6.35
CA GLU A 54 -31.72 -1.27 -5.66
C GLU A 54 -31.71 -1.46 -4.13
N ARG A 55 -31.26 -2.63 -3.65
CA ARG A 55 -31.26 -2.99 -2.21
C ARG A 55 -30.16 -3.98 -1.89
N GLY A 56 -29.63 -3.91 -0.67
CA GLY A 56 -28.62 -4.84 -0.18
C GLY A 56 -27.46 -4.15 0.52
N LYS A 57 -26.75 -4.91 1.35
CA LYS A 57 -25.50 -4.46 1.95
C LYS A 57 -24.36 -4.95 1.07
N ILE A 58 -23.60 -4.02 0.51
CA ILE A 58 -22.51 -4.30 -0.41
C ILE A 58 -21.19 -3.83 0.20
N ASP A 59 -20.21 -4.72 0.19
CA ASP A 59 -18.83 -4.42 0.57
C ASP A 59 -17.96 -4.56 -0.67
N LEU A 60 -17.40 -3.44 -1.11
CA LEU A 60 -16.48 -3.33 -2.23
C LEU A 60 -15.08 -3.03 -1.69
N SER A 61 -14.15 -3.94 -1.92
CA SER A 61 -12.74 -3.75 -1.62
C SER A 61 -11.95 -3.53 -2.90
N PHE A 62 -11.11 -2.49 -2.91
CA PHE A 62 -10.14 -2.26 -3.96
C PHE A 62 -8.74 -2.29 -3.35
N THR A 63 -7.96 -3.28 -3.77
CA THR A 63 -6.59 -3.48 -3.34
C THR A 63 -5.64 -3.24 -4.51
N VAL A 64 -4.57 -2.51 -4.23
CA VAL A 64 -3.51 -2.18 -5.19
C VAL A 64 -2.21 -2.69 -4.58
N GLU A 65 -1.66 -3.74 -5.18
CA GLU A 65 -0.36 -4.27 -4.82
C GLU A 65 0.65 -3.76 -5.85
N HIS A 66 1.77 -3.21 -5.39
CA HIS A 66 2.86 -2.83 -6.28
C HIS A 66 3.71 -4.08 -6.54
N ILE A 67 3.73 -4.54 -7.80
CA ILE A 67 4.64 -5.60 -8.22
C ILE A 67 5.99 -4.94 -8.48
N SER A 68 6.78 -4.79 -7.42
CA SER A 68 8.16 -4.31 -7.51
C SER A 68 9.02 -5.41 -8.14
N LYS A 69 9.04 -5.50 -9.48
CA LYS A 69 10.05 -6.32 -10.18
C LYS A 69 11.45 -5.70 -10.15
N ASP A 70 11.53 -4.40 -9.83
CA ASP A 70 12.75 -3.68 -9.55
C ASP A 70 12.68 -3.05 -8.16
N VAL A 71 12.87 -3.87 -7.13
CA VAL A 71 13.70 -3.37 -6.03
C VAL A 71 15.11 -3.73 -6.44
N SER A 72 15.69 -3.00 -7.41
CA SER A 72 17.09 -2.68 -7.23
C SER A 72 17.12 -2.01 -5.87
N ALA A 73 17.63 -2.70 -4.85
CA ALA A 73 17.85 -2.13 -3.53
C ALA A 73 18.88 -1.01 -3.71
N THR A 74 18.43 0.13 -4.22
CA THR A 74 19.22 1.33 -4.35
C THR A 74 19.37 1.83 -2.94
N ILE A 75 20.57 1.61 -2.40
CA ILE A 75 20.98 2.17 -1.13
C ILE A 75 20.71 3.68 -1.21
N ASP A 76 19.94 4.20 -0.26
CA ASP A 76 19.75 5.64 -0.15
C ASP A 76 21.09 6.25 0.31
N HIS A 77 21.85 6.73 -0.66
CA HIS A 77 23.17 7.33 -0.44
C HIS A 77 23.10 8.54 0.50
N THR A 78 21.97 9.24 0.55
CA THR A 78 21.79 10.41 1.43
C THR A 78 21.70 9.95 2.87
N LEU A 79 20.85 8.96 3.14
CA LEU A 79 20.68 8.37 4.45
C LEU A 79 21.97 7.69 4.94
N LEU A 80 22.64 6.95 4.07
CA LEU A 80 23.92 6.29 4.40
C LEU A 80 25.00 7.30 4.79
N LYS A 81 25.06 8.45 4.09
CA LYS A 81 26.01 9.52 4.37
C LYS A 81 25.72 10.19 5.72
N GLN A 82 24.45 10.38 6.07
CA GLN A 82 24.06 10.91 7.37
C GLN A 82 24.48 9.96 8.51
N TYR A 83 24.18 8.68 8.39
CA TYR A 83 24.61 7.69 9.40
C TYR A 83 26.14 7.66 9.57
N HIS A 84 26.89 7.71 8.47
CA HIS A 84 28.35 7.77 8.55
C HIS A 84 28.83 9.00 9.32
N GLN A 85 28.23 10.17 9.08
CA GLN A 85 28.60 11.42 9.76
C GLN A 85 28.27 11.35 11.26
N GLU A 86 27.09 10.87 11.64
CA GLU A 86 26.69 10.74 13.04
C GLU A 86 27.56 9.75 13.82
N ILE A 87 27.83 8.58 13.25
CA ILE A 87 28.69 7.56 13.88
C ILE A 87 30.12 8.09 14.06
N THR A 88 30.64 8.82 13.06
CA THR A 88 31.96 9.44 13.15
C THR A 88 32.01 10.51 14.24
N ALA A 89 30.96 11.35 14.34
CA ALA A 89 30.85 12.37 15.37
C ALA A 89 30.77 11.76 16.78
N LEU A 90 29.96 10.73 16.96
CA LEU A 90 29.83 9.99 18.23
C LEU A 90 31.12 9.27 18.63
N SER A 91 31.82 8.69 17.66
CA SER A 91 33.13 8.06 17.89
C SER A 91 34.15 9.08 18.40
N HIS A 92 34.15 10.29 17.84
CA HIS A 92 35.02 11.39 18.27
C HIS A 92 34.63 11.96 19.65
N GLU A 93 33.32 12.06 19.94
CA GLU A 93 32.82 12.55 21.23
C GLU A 93 33.08 11.57 22.37
N LEU A 94 32.85 10.28 22.11
CA LEU A 94 32.98 9.21 23.11
C LEU A 94 34.39 8.63 23.18
N ASN A 95 35.30 9.09 22.32
CA ASN A 95 36.70 8.61 22.21
C ASN A 95 36.79 7.10 21.94
N ILE A 96 35.83 6.57 21.16
CA ILE A 96 35.72 5.15 20.80
C ILE A 96 36.30 4.97 19.39
N SER A 97 36.97 3.86 19.12
CA SER A 97 37.48 3.55 17.78
C SER A 97 36.35 3.43 16.76
N LEU A 98 36.59 3.95 15.55
CA LEU A 98 35.68 3.80 14.42
C LEU A 98 35.37 2.32 14.12
N PRO A 99 34.16 1.99 13.68
CA PRO A 99 33.83 0.63 13.26
C PRO A 99 34.75 0.17 12.12
N GLN A 100 35.34 -1.03 12.26
CA GLN A 100 36.09 -1.66 11.16
C GLN A 100 35.18 -2.16 10.05
N ASP A 101 33.93 -2.53 10.38
CA ASP A 101 32.93 -3.00 9.42
C ASP A 101 31.68 -2.11 9.46
N TRP A 102 31.61 -1.19 8.50
CA TRP A 102 30.49 -0.28 8.32
C TRP A 102 29.24 -0.99 7.82
N PHE A 103 29.37 -2.07 7.05
CA PHE A 103 28.21 -2.77 6.49
C PHE A 103 27.43 -3.49 7.58
N GLN A 104 28.10 -4.18 8.51
CA GLN A 104 27.44 -4.82 9.66
C GLN A 104 26.78 -3.82 10.61
N THR A 105 27.34 -2.61 10.70
CA THR A 105 26.83 -1.56 11.59
C THR A 105 25.63 -0.84 10.99
N LEU A 106 25.60 -0.65 9.67
CA LEU A 106 24.55 0.11 8.96
C LEU A 106 23.38 -0.74 8.43
N LEU A 107 23.56 -2.04 8.22
CA LEU A 107 22.55 -2.93 7.60
C LEU A 107 21.93 -3.94 8.58
N ARG A 108 21.95 -3.64 9.88
CA ARG A 108 21.36 -4.50 10.91
C ARG A 108 19.87 -4.25 11.14
#